data_AF-A0A3N2FWZ2-F1
#
_entry.id   AF-A0A3N2FWZ2-F1
#
_cell.length_a   1.000
_cell.length_b   1.000
_cell.length_c   1.000
_cell.angle_alpha   90.00
_cell.angle_beta   90.00
_cell.angle_gamma   90.00
#
_symmetry.space_group_name_H-M   'P 1'
#
loop_
_entity.id
_entity.type
_entity.pdbx_description
1 polymer ?
#
loop_
_entity_poly.entity_id
_entity_poly.type
_entity_poly.pdbx_seq_one_letter_code
_entity_poly.pdbx_strand_id
1 'polypeptide(L)'
;MVARRSPRRSLQLAEIGANIRRWRAVNGMTASSLAERAGVTRETLRRLEAGDGSARLDSVIAVLGALGIADSLVQATDPYRSETARARIDAILGAGGSV
;
A
#
# COMPACT_ATOMS: atom_id res chain seq x y z
N MET A 1 -0.63 -12.41 -15.00
CA MET A 1 0.47 -13.10 -14.26
C MET A 1 1.62 -12.10 -14.16
N VAL A 2 2.00 -11.64 -12.96
CA VAL A 2 3.12 -10.69 -12.79
C VAL A 2 4.43 -11.46 -13.03
N ALA A 3 5.31 -10.94 -13.89
CA ALA A 3 6.60 -11.56 -14.22
C ALA A 3 7.42 -11.94 -12.97
N ARG A 4 8.33 -12.92 -13.10
CA ARG A 4 9.23 -13.45 -12.04
C ARG A 4 9.60 -12.35 -11.03
N ARG A 5 9.26 -12.56 -9.76
CA ARG A 5 9.43 -11.58 -8.67
C ARG A 5 10.90 -11.15 -8.62
N SER A 6 11.18 -9.90 -9.00
CA SER A 6 12.55 -9.36 -8.89
C SER A 6 12.92 -9.20 -7.41
N PRO A 7 14.21 -9.32 -7.03
CA PRO A 7 14.65 -9.15 -5.64
C PRO A 7 14.13 -7.87 -4.98
N ARG A 8 14.16 -6.74 -5.71
CA ARG A 8 13.66 -5.44 -5.23
C ARG A 8 12.17 -5.46 -4.85
N ARG A 9 11.34 -6.11 -5.66
CA ARG A 9 9.89 -6.27 -5.39
C ARG A 9 9.64 -7.10 -4.12
N SER A 10 10.45 -8.14 -3.89
CA SER A 10 10.36 -8.93 -2.66
C SER A 10 10.72 -8.12 -1.42
N LEU A 11 11.79 -7.31 -1.51
CA LEU A 11 12.20 -6.42 -0.41
C LEU A 11 11.12 -5.38 -0.10
N GLN A 12 10.53 -4.76 -1.13
CA GLN A 12 9.44 -3.80 -0.94
C GLN A 12 8.22 -4.42 -0.26
N LEU A 13 7.84 -5.64 -0.65
CA LEU A 13 6.71 -6.34 -0.03
C LEU A 13 7.00 -6.72 1.42
N ALA A 14 8.21 -7.17 1.74
CA ALA A 14 8.64 -7.43 3.10
C ALA A 14 8.61 -6.16 3.96
N GLU A 15 9.09 -5.03 3.45
CA GLU A 15 9.07 -3.75 4.16
C GLU A 15 7.65 -3.24 4.42
N ILE A 16 6.76 -3.36 3.43
CA ILE A 16 5.33 -3.03 3.61
C ILE A 16 4.71 -3.89 4.72
N GLY A 17 4.95 -5.21 4.70
CA GLY A 17 4.46 -6.12 5.74
C GLY A 17 4.98 -5.77 7.14
N ALA A 18 6.28 -5.45 7.25
CA ALA A 18 6.89 -5.01 8.49
C ALA A 18 6.27 -3.68 8.99
N ASN A 19 6.00 -2.73 8.09
CA ASN A 19 5.34 -1.47 8.43
C ASN A 19 3.91 -1.68 8.94
N ILE A 20 3.12 -2.54 8.30
CA ILE A 20 1.77 -2.89 8.79
C ILE A 20 1.86 -3.45 10.21
N ARG A 21 2.81 -4.37 10.47
CA ARG A 21 3.02 -4.94 11.80
C ARG A 21 3.44 -3.89 12.83
N ARG A 22 4.33 -2.95 12.47
CA ARG A 22 4.75 -1.83 13.34
C ARG A 22 3.58 -0.92 13.67
N TRP A 23 2.79 -0.51 12.67
CA TRP A 23 1.59 0.29 12.87
C TRP A 23 0.58 -0.41 13.78
N ARG A 24 0.38 -1.71 13.59
CA ARG A 24 -0.48 -2.51 14.47
C ARG A 24 0.01 -2.47 15.93
N ALA A 25 1.31 -2.62 16.14
CA ALA A 25 1.91 -2.58 17.48
C ALA A 25 1.79 -1.19 18.13
N VAL A 26 2.04 -0.10 17.38
CA VAL A 26 1.87 1.28 17.86
C VAL A 26 0.43 1.55 18.29
N ASN A 27 -0.55 0.98 17.58
CA ASN A 27 -1.97 1.06 17.93
C ASN A 27 -2.41 0.10 19.05
N GLY A 28 -1.50 -0.70 19.63
CA GLY A 28 -1.82 -1.65 20.70
C GLY A 28 -2.71 -2.82 20.26
N MET A 29 -2.80 -3.10 18.96
CA MET A 29 -3.72 -4.09 18.42
C MET A 29 -3.09 -5.49 18.34
N THR A 30 -3.85 -6.52 18.70
CA THR A 30 -3.50 -7.90 18.36
C THR A 30 -3.74 -8.16 16.87
N ALA A 31 -3.10 -9.18 16.30
CA ALA A 31 -3.34 -9.56 14.91
C ALA A 31 -4.82 -9.91 14.67
N SER A 32 -5.47 -10.60 15.61
CA SER A 32 -6.89 -10.92 15.49
C SER A 32 -7.77 -9.67 15.50
N SER A 33 -7.49 -8.72 16.38
CA SER A 33 -8.26 -7.46 16.49
C SER A 33 -8.13 -6.60 15.23
N LEU A 34 -6.93 -6.49 14.65
CA LEU A 34 -6.77 -5.77 13.39
C LEU A 34 -7.47 -6.48 12.23
N ALA A 35 -7.35 -7.81 12.15
CA ALA A 35 -7.99 -8.59 11.10
C ALA A 35 -9.52 -8.43 11.15
N GLU A 36 -10.11 -8.52 12.34
CA GLU A 36 -11.54 -8.30 12.57
C GLU A 36 -11.96 -6.89 12.18
N ARG A 37 -11.25 -5.85 12.66
CA ARG A 37 -11.54 -4.45 12.33
C ARG A 37 -11.44 -4.16 10.83
N ALA A 38 -10.52 -4.83 10.13
CA ALA A 38 -10.33 -4.70 8.70
C ALA A 38 -11.27 -5.60 7.86
N GLY A 39 -12.09 -6.44 8.49
CA GLY A 39 -12.97 -7.38 7.78
C GLY A 39 -12.21 -8.46 6.99
N VAL A 40 -11.00 -8.82 7.40
CA VAL A 40 -10.16 -9.85 6.74
C VAL A 40 -9.93 -11.04 7.67
N THR A 41 -9.57 -12.19 7.10
CA THR A 41 -9.16 -13.33 7.93
C THR A 41 -7.81 -13.08 8.58
N ARG A 42 -7.58 -13.66 9.77
CA ARG A 42 -6.27 -13.61 10.46
C ARG A 42 -5.14 -14.13 9.58
N GLU A 43 -5.41 -15.13 8.75
CA GLU A 43 -4.45 -15.68 7.80
C GLU A 43 -4.08 -14.68 6.69
N THR A 44 -5.05 -13.92 6.18
CA THR A 44 -4.78 -12.84 5.22
C THR A 44 -3.93 -11.75 5.86
N LEU A 45 -4.22 -11.33 7.09
CA LEU A 45 -3.36 -10.38 7.80
C LEU A 45 -1.95 -10.94 8.02
N ARG A 46 -1.81 -12.21 8.40
CA ARG A 46 -0.51 -12.86 8.58
C ARG A 46 0.33 -12.83 7.30
N ARG A 47 -0.28 -13.14 6.15
CA ARG A 47 0.39 -13.08 4.84
C ARG A 47 0.77 -11.65 4.43
N LEU A 48 -0.07 -10.67 4.78
CA LEU A 48 0.24 -9.25 4.58
C LEU A 48 1.45 -8.82 5.41
N GLU A 49 1.46 -9.11 6.71
CA GLU A 49 2.58 -8.77 7.60
C GLU A 49 3.88 -9.50 7.24
N ALA A 50 3.78 -10.68 6.63
CA ALA A 50 4.92 -11.43 6.10
C ALA A 50 5.44 -10.91 4.76
N GLY A 51 4.72 -10.00 4.08
CA GLY A 51 5.12 -9.50 2.76
C GLY A 51 5.08 -10.57 1.66
N ASP A 52 4.20 -11.57 1.79
CA ASP A 52 4.08 -12.70 0.85
C ASP A 52 3.60 -12.23 -0.54
N GLY A 53 2.78 -11.18 -0.59
CA GLY A 53 2.31 -10.57 -1.83
C GLY A 53 1.17 -11.34 -2.53
N SER A 54 0.61 -12.37 -1.90
CA SER A 54 -0.59 -13.07 -2.39
C SER A 54 -1.90 -12.42 -1.97
N ALA A 55 -1.87 -11.48 -1.01
CA ALA A 55 -3.06 -10.78 -0.57
C ALA A 55 -3.57 -9.83 -1.67
N ARG A 56 -4.91 -9.74 -1.79
CA ARG A 56 -5.55 -8.83 -2.73
C ARG A 56 -5.28 -7.38 -2.33
N LEU A 57 -5.16 -6.49 -3.31
CA LEU A 57 -4.99 -5.05 -3.08
C LEU A 57 -6.12 -4.48 -2.20
N ASP A 58 -7.35 -4.92 -2.43
CA ASP A 58 -8.51 -4.56 -1.61
C ASP A 58 -8.30 -4.89 -0.12
N SER A 59 -7.77 -6.09 0.19
CA SER A 59 -7.43 -6.47 1.57
C SER A 59 -6.31 -5.63 2.16
N VAL A 60 -5.34 -5.18 1.36
CA VAL A 60 -4.31 -4.23 1.80
C VAL A 60 -4.96 -2.92 2.19
N ILE A 61 -5.81 -2.36 1.34
CA ILE A 61 -6.51 -1.08 1.58
C ILE A 61 -7.38 -1.19 2.83
N ALA A 62 -8.14 -2.27 3.01
CA ALA A 62 -8.97 -2.49 4.20
C ALA A 62 -8.14 -2.49 5.50
N VAL A 63 -6.98 -3.16 5.51
CA VAL A 63 -6.07 -3.17 6.67
C VAL A 63 -5.46 -1.80 6.92
N LEU A 64 -5.01 -1.10 5.87
CA LEU A 64 -4.49 0.26 6.01
C LEU A 64 -5.58 1.26 6.48
N GLY A 65 -6.83 1.05 6.09
CA GLY A 65 -7.98 1.83 6.53
C GLY A 65 -8.28 1.61 8.01
N ALA A 66 -8.25 0.35 8.46
CA ALA A 66 -8.37 0.01 9.87
C ALA A 66 -7.25 0.61 10.74
N LEU A 67 -6.07 0.82 10.16
CA LEU A 67 -4.92 1.50 10.77
C LEU A 67 -4.95 3.03 10.63
N GLY A 68 -5.89 3.60 9.87
CA GLY A 68 -6.01 5.05 9.66
C GLY A 68 -4.98 5.66 8.70
N ILE A 69 -4.35 4.84 7.84
CA ILE A 69 -3.27 5.28 6.92
C ILE A 69 -3.57 5.02 5.45
N ALA A 70 -4.79 4.58 5.11
CA ALA A 70 -5.18 4.32 3.71
C ALA A 70 -5.07 5.58 2.83
N ASP A 71 -5.46 6.74 3.34
CA ASP A 71 -5.39 8.00 2.59
C ASP A 71 -3.96 8.32 2.17
N SER A 72 -2.96 8.06 3.02
CA SER A 72 -1.55 8.25 2.69
C SER A 72 -1.12 7.43 1.47
N LEU A 73 -1.66 6.20 1.30
CA LEU A 73 -1.40 5.40 0.10
C LEU A 73 -2.06 6.01 -1.14
N VAL A 74 -3.30 6.48 -1.02
CA VAL A 74 -4.00 7.18 -2.13
C VAL A 74 -3.20 8.40 -2.57
N GLN A 75 -2.73 9.22 -1.61
CA GLN A 75 -1.91 10.39 -1.89
C GLN A 75 -0.56 10.03 -2.53
N ALA A 76 0.04 8.89 -2.17
CA ALA A 76 1.29 8.43 -2.76
C ALA A 76 1.13 7.98 -4.23
N THR A 77 -0.10 7.64 -4.64
CA THR A 77 -0.41 7.27 -6.03
C THR A 77 -0.93 8.43 -6.88
N ASP A 78 -1.16 9.60 -6.29
CA ASP A 78 -1.62 10.79 -7.00
C ASP A 78 -0.48 11.43 -7.82
N PRO A 79 -0.57 11.45 -9.16
CA PRO A 79 0.47 12.05 -10.00
C PRO A 79 0.62 13.56 -9.74
N TYR A 80 -0.41 14.27 -9.33
CA TYR A 80 -0.31 15.70 -9.04
C TYR A 80 0.50 15.99 -7.78
N ARG A 81 0.71 14.97 -6.93
CA ARG A 81 1.59 15.01 -5.75
C ARG A 81 2.99 14.46 -6.01
N SER A 82 3.24 13.94 -7.22
CA SER A 82 4.56 13.44 -7.63
C SER A 82 5.36 14.53 -8.33
N GLU A 83 6.55 14.83 -7.80
CA GLU A 83 7.49 15.77 -8.41
C GLU A 83 7.87 15.34 -9.84
N THR A 84 8.11 14.05 -10.06
CA THR A 84 8.44 13.49 -11.38
C THR A 84 7.31 13.66 -12.39
N ALA A 85 6.06 13.48 -11.97
CA ALA A 85 4.91 13.65 -12.86
C ALA A 85 4.61 15.12 -13.13
N ARG A 86 4.83 16.01 -12.16
CA ARG A 86 4.59 17.45 -12.29
C ARG A 86 5.38 18.05 -13.46
N ALA A 87 6.67 17.72 -13.58
CA ALA A 87 7.50 18.12 -14.72
C ALA A 87 6.97 17.61 -16.08
N ARG A 88 6.35 16.43 -16.10
CA ARG A 88 5.75 15.87 -17.33
C ARG A 88 4.41 16.52 -17.66
N ILE A 89 3.61 16.85 -16.65
CA ILE A 89 2.32 17.54 -16.79
C ILE A 89 2.53 18.96 -17.31
N ASP A 90 3.48 19.70 -16.74
CA ASP A 90 3.81 21.06 -17.18
C ASP A 90 4.25 21.09 -18.66
N ALA A 91 5.01 20.08 -19.09
CA ALA A 91 5.41 19.94 -20.50
C ALA A 91 4.22 19.67 -21.44
N ILE A 92 3.20 18.93 -21.00
CA ILE A 92 1.98 18.67 -21.78
C ILE A 92 1.12 19.94 -21.88
N LEU A 93 0.94 20.65 -20.76
CA LEU A 93 0.13 21.86 -20.69
C LEU A 93 0.78 23.04 -21.46
N GLY A 94 2.10 23.18 -21.37
CA GLY A 94 2.85 24.21 -22.10
C GLY A 94 2.93 23.98 -23.62
N ALA A 95 2.68 22.75 -24.08
CA ALA A 95 2.70 22.38 -25.50
C ALA A 95 1.32 22.51 -26.20
N GLY A 96 0.29 23.01 -25.52
CA GLY A 96 -1.05 23.19 -26.10
C GLY A 96 -1.90 21.92 -26.18
N GLY A 97 -1.56 20.87 -25.42
CA GLY A 97 -2.38 19.66 -25.35
C GLY A 97 -3.57 19.80 -24.41
N SER A 98 -4.79 19.81 -24.94
CA SER A 98 -5.99 19.56 -24.15
C SER A 98 -5.95 18.13 -23.58
N VAL A 99 -6.17 18.04 -22.26
CA VAL A 99 -6.33 16.77 -21.51
C VAL A 99 -7.62 16.06 -21.93
#